data_AF-A0A7Y2E4G1-F1
#
_entry.id   AF-A0A7Y2E4G1-F1
#
_cell.length_a   1.000
_cell.length_b   1.000
_cell.length_c   1.000
_cell.angle_alpha   90.00
_cell.angle_beta   90.00
_cell.angle_gamma   90.00
#
_symmetry.space_group_name_H-M   'P 1'
#
loop_
_entity.id
_entity.type
_entity.pdbx_description
1 polymer ?
#
loop_
_entity_poly.entity_id
_entity_poly.type
_entity_poly.pdbx_seq_one_letter_code
_entity_poly.pdbx_strand_id
1 'polypeptide(L)'
;MLLTGLITIAAFILIGRGASSAERKPLPMAAGFILLAISLSLHVVHHESLMRSVTTVSAEFGVGFWVLAGMLSKAHRPAKPFFALGAMTLALAVVLIASGKIRSAIDVETILVELGPDDRIEEVEHILARHDAAAERAYPTVTLSEDADLAQVYLVTVPVDRTDRLIEDLTSDRENVDHTEVNRLFDMIHPVSQPGVVTEAESVLENDPLVGRQWALSAINGHEAHALLKDAAPARKAVVAILDTGVDG
;
A
#
# COMPACT_ATOMS: atom_id res chain seq x y z
N MET A 1 15.77 -6.96 17.70
CA MET A 1 16.81 -6.35 16.84
C MET A 1 18.00 -5.76 17.62
N LEU A 2 17.81 -4.95 18.66
CA LEU A 2 18.96 -4.38 19.41
C LEU A 2 19.89 -5.44 20.02
N LEU A 3 19.33 -6.53 20.55
CA LEU A 3 20.11 -7.60 21.19
C LEU A 3 21.03 -8.34 20.19
N THR A 4 20.53 -8.74 19.02
CA THR A 4 21.33 -9.44 18.00
C THR A 4 22.47 -8.54 17.49
N GLY A 5 22.19 -7.25 17.28
CA GLY A 5 23.21 -6.28 16.88
C GLY A 5 24.33 -6.15 17.91
N LEU A 6 23.99 -6.09 19.21
CA LEU A 6 24.98 -6.05 20.29
C LEU A 6 25.81 -7.34 20.36
N ILE A 7 25.19 -8.51 20.20
CA ILE A 7 25.89 -9.80 20.17
C ILE A 7 26.86 -9.86 18.98
N THR A 8 26.41 -9.44 17.78
CA THR A 8 27.24 -9.41 16.57
C THR A 8 28.45 -8.48 16.77
N ILE A 9 28.24 -7.26 17.27
CA ILE A 9 29.34 -6.31 17.53
C ILE A 9 30.33 -6.87 18.57
N ALA A 10 29.83 -7.42 19.69
CA ALA A 10 30.67 -8.04 20.71
C ALA A 10 31.51 -9.20 20.13
N ALA A 11 30.92 -9.99 19.24
CA ALA A 11 31.60 -11.07 18.55
C ALA A 11 32.78 -10.58 17.69
N PHE A 12 32.57 -9.52 16.89
CA PHE A 12 33.63 -8.89 16.10
C PHE A 12 34.72 -8.26 16.94
N ILE A 13 34.38 -7.68 18.11
CA ILE A 13 35.37 -7.16 19.06
C ILE A 13 36.25 -8.30 19.61
N LEU A 14 35.67 -9.43 19.97
CA LEU A 14 36.42 -10.59 20.46
C LEU A 14 37.34 -11.18 19.39
N ILE A 15 36.85 -11.33 18.16
CA ILE A 15 37.65 -11.75 17.00
C ILE A 15 38.79 -10.76 16.77
N GLY A 16 38.48 -9.46 16.75
CA GLY A 16 39.46 -8.40 16.56
C GLY A 16 40.54 -8.41 17.63
N ARG A 17 40.18 -8.57 18.90
CA ARG A 17 41.12 -8.64 20.02
C ARG A 17 42.06 -9.84 19.92
N GLY A 18 41.55 -10.99 19.47
CA GLY A 18 42.35 -12.18 19.25
C GLY A 18 43.30 -12.05 18.06
N ALA A 19 42.82 -11.44 16.97
CA ALA A 19 43.58 -11.24 15.73
C ALA A 19 44.60 -10.09 15.81
N SER A 20 44.34 -9.06 16.62
CA SER A 20 45.20 -7.90 16.78
C SER A 20 46.34 -8.11 17.79
N SER A 21 46.26 -9.15 18.61
CA SER A 21 47.26 -9.47 19.63
C SER A 21 48.60 -9.89 18.99
N ALA A 22 49.71 -9.51 19.61
CA ALA A 22 51.05 -9.91 19.17
C ALA A 22 51.23 -11.44 19.28
N GLU A 23 50.78 -11.99 20.40
CA GLU A 23 50.62 -13.43 20.61
C GLU A 23 49.23 -13.85 20.13
N ARG A 24 49.13 -14.89 19.30
CA ARG A 24 47.82 -15.40 18.85
C ARG A 24 47.03 -15.88 20.07
N LYS A 25 45.90 -15.22 20.38
CA LYS A 25 45.00 -15.62 21.46
C LYS A 25 43.79 -16.36 20.84
N PRO A 26 43.80 -17.71 20.79
CA PRO A 26 42.74 -18.47 20.11
C PRO A 26 41.40 -18.41 20.86
N LEU A 27 41.44 -18.32 22.18
CA LEU A 27 40.25 -18.30 23.03
C LEU A 27 39.26 -17.15 22.71
N PRO A 28 39.67 -15.86 22.65
CA PRO A 28 38.76 -14.79 22.27
C PRO A 28 38.25 -14.94 20.83
N MET A 29 39.05 -15.46 19.89
CA MET A 29 38.54 -15.73 18.53
C MET A 29 37.43 -16.79 18.56
N ALA A 30 37.65 -17.92 19.24
CA ALA A 30 36.65 -18.98 19.37
C ALA A 30 35.35 -18.46 20.02
N ALA A 31 35.46 -17.69 21.11
CA ALA A 31 34.32 -17.08 21.77
C ALA A 31 33.56 -16.12 20.83
N GLY A 32 34.28 -15.32 20.04
CA GLY A 32 33.66 -14.48 19.02
C GLY A 32 32.92 -15.27 17.94
N PHE A 33 33.50 -16.35 17.42
CA PHE A 33 32.81 -17.20 16.45
C PHE A 33 31.54 -17.87 17.03
N ILE A 34 31.57 -18.27 18.31
CA ILE A 34 30.39 -18.81 19.00
C ILE A 34 29.30 -17.74 19.10
N LEU A 35 29.64 -16.50 19.47
CA LEU A 35 28.67 -15.40 19.52
C LEU A 35 28.08 -15.06 18.14
N LEU A 36 28.89 -15.11 17.08
CA LEU A 36 28.37 -14.95 15.71
C LEU A 36 27.37 -16.05 15.35
N ALA A 37 27.67 -17.30 15.68
CA ALA A 37 26.76 -18.43 15.45
C ALA A 37 25.44 -18.24 16.21
N ILE A 38 25.51 -17.84 17.49
CA ILE A 38 24.33 -17.54 18.31
C ILE A 38 23.50 -16.40 17.69
N SER A 39 24.14 -15.30 17.30
CA SER A 39 23.44 -14.17 16.66
C SER A 39 22.71 -14.59 15.39
N LEU A 40 23.39 -15.37 14.52
CA LEU A 40 22.80 -15.87 13.29
C LEU A 40 21.63 -16.83 13.56
N SER A 41 21.75 -17.72 14.56
CA SER A 41 20.65 -18.60 14.97
C SER A 41 19.45 -17.81 15.47
N LEU A 42 19.66 -16.73 16.24
CA LEU A 42 18.57 -15.87 16.71
C LEU A 42 17.83 -15.18 15.54
N HIS A 43 18.53 -14.77 14.49
CA HIS A 43 17.91 -14.22 13.27
C HIS A 43 17.06 -15.23 12.50
N VAL A 44 17.40 -16.52 12.58
CA VAL A 44 16.60 -17.61 11.99
C VAL A 44 15.36 -17.92 12.84
N VAL A 45 15.50 -17.89 14.17
CA VAL A 45 14.42 -18.27 15.09
C VAL A 45 13.36 -17.17 15.27
N HIS A 46 13.69 -15.89 15.10
CA HIS A 46 12.76 -14.77 15.39
C HIS A 46 11.94 -14.22 14.20
N HIS A 47 11.82 -14.97 13.09
CA HIS A 47 10.73 -14.89 12.08
C HIS A 47 10.13 -13.49 11.76
N GLU A 48 10.90 -12.59 11.13
CA GLU A 48 10.36 -11.30 10.64
C GLU A 48 10.34 -11.16 9.10
N SER A 49 10.37 -12.28 8.36
CA SER A 49 10.62 -12.42 6.91
C SER A 49 12.09 -12.55 6.55
N LEU A 50 12.36 -13.38 5.53
CA LEU A 50 13.71 -13.63 5.01
C LEU A 50 14.41 -12.32 4.62
N MET A 51 13.67 -11.40 3.97
CA MET A 51 14.20 -10.10 3.54
C MET A 51 14.65 -9.25 4.73
N ARG A 52 13.85 -9.14 5.80
CA ARG A 52 14.25 -8.41 7.01
C ARG A 52 15.44 -9.06 7.70
N SER A 53 15.48 -10.39 7.80
CA SER A 53 16.62 -11.10 8.39
C SER A 53 17.90 -10.86 7.59
N VAL A 54 17.87 -11.00 6.26
CA VAL A 54 19.04 -10.75 5.40
C VAL A 54 19.50 -9.29 5.50
N THR A 55 18.57 -8.34 5.49
CA THR A 55 18.86 -6.91 5.64
C THR A 55 19.55 -6.61 6.97
N THR A 56 18.99 -7.13 8.06
CA THR A 56 19.49 -6.88 9.42
C THR A 56 20.86 -7.51 9.62
N VAL A 57 21.04 -8.78 9.23
CA VAL A 57 22.32 -9.47 9.28
C VAL A 57 23.37 -8.72 8.44
N SER A 58 23.02 -8.25 7.24
CA SER A 58 23.93 -7.49 6.38
C SER A 58 24.40 -6.18 7.05
N ALA A 59 23.49 -5.46 7.70
CA ALA A 59 23.82 -4.23 8.43
C ALA A 59 24.72 -4.52 9.65
N GLU A 60 24.36 -5.50 10.48
CA GLU A 60 25.12 -5.89 11.67
C GLU A 60 26.55 -6.36 11.30
N PHE A 61 26.68 -7.18 10.26
CA PHE A 61 27.98 -7.62 9.75
C PHE A 61 28.78 -6.46 9.15
N GLY A 62 28.12 -5.52 8.47
CA GLY A 62 28.77 -4.30 7.95
C GLY A 62 29.45 -3.49 9.04
N VAL A 63 28.72 -3.18 10.11
CA VAL A 63 29.25 -2.48 11.28
C VAL A 63 30.36 -3.30 11.96
N GLY A 64 30.12 -4.60 12.15
CA GLY A 64 31.08 -5.51 12.77
C GLY A 64 32.42 -5.58 12.03
N PHE A 65 32.39 -5.66 10.69
CA PHE A 65 33.59 -5.65 9.85
C PHE A 65 34.36 -4.33 9.91
N TRP A 66 33.68 -3.19 10.00
CA TRP A 66 34.34 -1.89 10.20
C TRP A 66 35.01 -1.77 11.57
N VAL A 67 34.36 -2.27 12.63
CA VAL A 67 34.97 -2.36 13.98
C VAL A 67 36.24 -3.22 13.92
N LEU A 68 36.16 -4.40 13.31
CA LEU A 68 37.30 -5.29 13.14
C LEU A 68 38.42 -4.64 12.32
N ALA A 69 38.09 -3.97 11.21
CA ALA A 69 39.05 -3.25 10.38
C ALA A 69 39.76 -2.14 11.18
N GLY A 70 39.03 -1.37 11.98
CA GLY A 70 39.60 -0.34 12.86
C GLY A 70 40.57 -0.91 13.89
N MET A 71 40.20 -2.02 14.53
CA MET A 71 41.08 -2.73 15.49
C MET A 71 42.35 -3.26 14.83
N LEU A 72 42.24 -3.87 13.64
CA LEU A 72 43.39 -4.38 12.91
C LEU A 72 44.30 -3.25 12.41
N SER A 73 43.74 -2.15 11.93
CA SER A 73 44.48 -0.97 11.48
C SER A 73 45.28 -0.35 12.63
N LYS A 74 44.67 -0.22 13.81
CA LYS A 74 45.34 0.23 15.05
C LYS A 74 46.51 -0.67 15.46
N ALA A 75 46.42 -1.97 15.16
CA ALA A 75 47.48 -2.93 15.41
C ALA A 75 48.48 -3.09 14.25
N HIS A 76 48.44 -2.21 13.24
CA HIS A 76 49.26 -2.28 12.02
C HIS A 76 49.17 -3.63 11.29
N ARG A 77 47.98 -4.26 11.31
CA ARG A 77 47.66 -5.52 10.61
C ARG A 77 46.87 -5.23 9.32
N PRO A 78 46.82 -6.16 8.34
CA PRO A 78 46.07 -5.96 7.11
C PRO A 78 44.55 -5.82 7.38
N ALA A 79 44.04 -4.59 7.29
CA ALA A 79 42.65 -4.25 7.57
C ALA A 79 41.78 -4.05 6.31
N LYS A 80 42.41 -3.84 5.13
CA LYS A 80 41.72 -3.50 3.88
C LYS A 80 40.60 -4.48 3.48
N PRO A 81 40.77 -5.82 3.58
CA PRO A 81 39.70 -6.75 3.20
C PRO A 81 38.45 -6.61 4.06
N PHE A 82 38.63 -6.42 5.37
CA PHE A 82 37.52 -6.27 6.31
C PHE A 82 36.78 -4.95 6.09
N PHE A 83 37.51 -3.86 5.79
CA PHE A 83 36.86 -2.60 5.42
C PHE A 83 36.00 -2.74 4.16
N ALA A 84 36.53 -3.37 3.11
CA ALA A 84 35.81 -3.59 1.86
C ALA A 84 34.57 -4.49 2.04
N LEU A 85 34.70 -5.59 2.79
CA LEU A 85 33.57 -6.45 3.14
C LEU A 85 32.50 -5.69 3.93
N GLY A 86 32.91 -4.90 4.93
CA GLY A 86 31.97 -4.10 5.73
C GLY A 86 31.22 -3.07 4.90
N ALA A 87 31.90 -2.40 3.97
CA ALA A 87 31.26 -1.45 3.04
C ALA A 87 30.27 -2.15 2.10
N MET A 88 30.63 -3.32 1.56
CA MET A 88 29.78 -4.10 0.66
C MET A 88 28.52 -4.61 1.36
N THR A 89 28.62 -5.16 2.57
CA THR A 89 27.44 -5.66 3.30
C THR A 89 26.54 -4.52 3.77
N LEU A 90 27.10 -3.36 4.14
CA LEU A 90 26.31 -2.17 4.46
C LEU A 90 25.58 -1.63 3.22
N ALA A 91 26.27 -1.56 2.07
CA ALA A 91 25.65 -1.15 0.82
C ALA A 91 24.50 -2.11 0.43
N LEU A 92 24.68 -3.42 0.60
CA LEU A 92 23.61 -4.41 0.40
C LEU A 92 22.42 -4.13 1.32
N ALA A 93 22.66 -3.88 2.62
CA ALA A 93 21.59 -3.55 3.55
C ALA A 93 20.81 -2.29 3.12
N VAL A 94 21.52 -1.24 2.68
CA VAL A 94 20.89 0.00 2.17
C VAL A 94 20.03 -0.29 0.94
N VAL A 95 20.54 -1.07 -0.02
CA VAL A 95 19.79 -1.46 -1.22
C VAL A 95 18.53 -2.24 -0.83
N LEU A 96 18.63 -3.22 0.07
CA LEU A 96 17.48 -4.02 0.50
C LEU A 96 16.43 -3.18 1.23
N ILE A 97 16.83 -2.24 2.09
CA ILE A 97 15.92 -1.28 2.74
C ILE A 97 15.23 -0.41 1.69
N ALA A 98 15.98 0.14 0.75
CA ALA A 98 15.44 0.98 -0.31
C ALA A 98 14.45 0.20 -1.19
N SER A 99 14.81 -1.02 -1.61
CA SER A 99 13.93 -1.91 -2.38
C SER A 99 12.67 -2.28 -1.62
N GLY A 100 12.76 -2.54 -0.32
CA GLY A 100 11.60 -2.78 0.54
C GLY A 100 10.65 -1.59 0.56
N LYS A 101 11.18 -0.38 0.79
CA LYS A 101 10.38 0.85 0.77
C LYS A 101 9.75 1.13 -0.59
N ILE A 102 10.50 0.94 -1.68
CA ILE A 102 9.98 1.13 -3.04
C ILE A 102 8.85 0.15 -3.31
N ARG A 103 9.00 -1.13 -2.94
CA ARG A 103 7.96 -2.13 -3.12
C ARG A 103 6.71 -1.80 -2.32
N SER A 104 6.86 -1.44 -1.03
CA SER A 104 5.73 -1.03 -0.19
C SER A 104 5.02 0.22 -0.72
N ALA A 105 5.75 1.13 -1.38
CA ALA A 105 5.16 2.30 -2.02
C ALA A 105 4.44 1.99 -3.35
N ILE A 106 4.76 0.86 -4.00
CA ILE A 106 4.13 0.43 -5.26
C ILE A 106 2.93 -0.50 -5.00
N ASP A 107 3.00 -1.31 -3.95
CA ASP A 107 1.99 -2.30 -3.57
C ASP A 107 1.11 -1.73 -2.45
N VAL A 108 0.33 -0.72 -2.81
CA VAL A 108 -0.61 -0.05 -1.91
C VAL A 108 -2.05 -0.41 -2.27
N GLU A 109 -2.87 -0.51 -1.25
CA GLU A 109 -4.30 -0.67 -1.34
C GLU A 109 -4.98 0.59 -0.81
N THR A 110 -6.19 0.86 -1.29
CA THR A 110 -6.98 1.97 -0.77
C THR A 110 -8.19 1.42 -0.04
N ILE A 111 -8.46 1.97 1.14
CA ILE A 111 -9.66 1.68 1.93
C ILE A 111 -10.50 2.96 2.04
N LEU A 112 -11.81 2.82 2.09
CA LEU A 112 -12.74 3.87 2.46
C LEU A 112 -12.97 3.78 3.97
N VAL A 113 -12.85 4.92 4.64
CA VAL A 113 -13.09 5.07 6.08
C VAL A 113 -14.10 6.18 6.28
N GLU A 114 -15.19 5.87 6.96
CA GLU A 114 -16.21 6.83 7.38
C GLU A 114 -16.00 7.12 8.87
N LEU A 115 -15.82 8.39 9.19
CA LEU A 115 -15.71 8.86 10.58
C LEU A 115 -17.08 9.29 11.08
N GLY A 116 -17.26 9.32 12.40
CA GLY A 116 -18.46 9.88 12.99
C GLY A 116 -18.62 11.39 12.70
N PRO A 117 -19.84 11.92 12.89
CA PRO A 117 -20.19 13.26 12.43
C PRO A 117 -19.41 14.39 13.11
N ASP A 118 -18.98 14.21 14.36
CA ASP A 118 -18.17 15.15 15.14
C ASP A 118 -16.68 14.80 15.23
N ASP A 119 -16.29 13.66 14.64
CA ASP A 119 -14.92 13.17 14.67
C ASP A 119 -14.05 13.83 13.60
N ARG A 120 -12.74 13.70 13.80
CA ARG A 120 -11.72 14.22 12.90
C ARG A 120 -10.67 13.19 12.59
N ILE A 121 -10.09 13.29 11.40
CA ILE A 121 -9.04 12.37 10.95
C ILE A 121 -7.81 12.36 11.89
N GLU A 122 -7.54 13.46 12.60
CA GLU A 122 -6.45 13.53 13.57
C GLU A 122 -6.64 12.57 14.78
N GLU A 123 -7.86 12.18 15.12
CA GLU A 123 -8.14 11.27 16.22
C GLU A 123 -7.66 9.84 15.91
N VAL A 124 -7.77 9.44 14.65
CA VAL A 124 -7.28 8.13 14.15
C VAL A 124 -5.86 8.18 13.55
N GLU A 125 -5.21 9.35 13.50
CA GLU A 125 -3.87 9.52 12.89
C GLU A 125 -2.82 8.57 13.51
N HIS A 126 -2.93 8.31 14.81
CA HIS A 126 -2.04 7.39 15.51
C HIS A 126 -2.19 5.93 15.06
N ILE A 127 -3.40 5.51 14.64
CA ILE A 127 -3.66 4.20 14.04
C ILE A 127 -3.06 4.18 12.64
N LEU A 128 -3.33 5.20 11.82
CA LEU A 128 -2.82 5.32 10.46
C LEU A 128 -1.27 5.28 10.42
N ALA A 129 -0.62 6.04 11.29
CA ALA A 129 0.84 6.11 11.37
C ALA A 129 1.49 4.76 11.76
N ARG A 130 0.82 3.96 12.62
CA ARG A 130 1.30 2.61 12.99
C ARG A 130 1.37 1.69 11.77
N HIS A 131 0.47 1.90 10.82
CA HIS A 131 0.35 1.08 9.61
C HIS A 131 1.03 1.71 8.39
N ASP A 132 1.70 2.86 8.52
CA ASP A 132 2.30 3.60 7.39
C ASP A 132 1.25 3.96 6.33
N ALA A 133 0.05 4.32 6.81
CA ALA A 133 -1.09 4.71 6.00
C ALA A 133 -1.22 6.24 5.92
N ALA A 134 -1.75 6.73 4.80
CA ALA A 134 -2.04 8.14 4.58
C ALA A 134 -3.52 8.32 4.23
N ALA A 135 -4.16 9.36 4.75
CA ALA A 135 -5.57 9.65 4.51
C ALA A 135 -5.76 10.95 3.73
N GLU A 136 -6.74 10.96 2.82
CA GLU A 136 -7.25 12.14 2.15
C GLU A 136 -8.78 12.09 2.08
N ARG A 137 -9.45 13.24 1.90
CA ARG A 137 -10.91 13.27 1.76
C ARG A 137 -11.34 12.60 0.46
N ALA A 138 -12.30 11.68 0.53
CA ALA A 138 -12.86 11.05 -0.66
C ALA A 138 -13.65 12.06 -1.52
N TYR A 139 -14.31 13.01 -0.87
CA TYR A 139 -15.11 14.07 -1.50
C TYR A 139 -14.61 15.45 -1.07
N PRO A 140 -13.48 15.93 -1.64
CA PRO A 140 -12.83 17.17 -1.17
C PRO A 140 -13.65 18.44 -1.40
N THR A 141 -14.67 18.39 -2.27
CA THR A 141 -15.56 19.52 -2.58
C THR A 141 -16.82 19.54 -1.72
N VAL A 142 -17.14 18.45 -1.00
CA VAL A 142 -18.36 18.35 -0.20
C VAL A 142 -18.08 18.88 1.21
N THR A 143 -18.92 19.80 1.65
CA THR A 143 -18.84 20.40 2.98
C THR A 143 -19.81 19.73 3.95
N LEU A 144 -19.51 19.79 5.26
CA LEU A 144 -20.39 19.27 6.32
C LEU A 144 -21.80 19.89 6.28
N SER A 145 -21.94 21.11 5.77
CA SER A 145 -23.24 21.78 5.63
C SER A 145 -24.06 21.31 4.44
N GLU A 146 -23.42 20.74 3.42
CA GLU A 146 -24.08 20.18 2.25
C GLU A 146 -24.50 18.73 2.51
N ASP A 147 -23.56 17.93 3.01
CA ASP A 147 -23.75 16.52 3.31
C ASP A 147 -22.71 16.09 4.37
N ALA A 148 -23.16 15.87 5.60
CA ALA A 148 -22.28 15.53 6.72
C ALA A 148 -21.66 14.14 6.54
N ASP A 149 -22.43 13.19 6.03
CA ASP A 149 -22.02 11.79 5.86
C ASP A 149 -20.90 11.73 4.81
N LEU A 150 -21.11 12.31 3.63
CA LEU A 150 -20.09 12.32 2.56
C LEU A 150 -18.86 13.15 2.93
N ALA A 151 -19.01 14.23 3.70
CA ALA A 151 -17.90 15.08 4.11
C ALA A 151 -16.95 14.41 5.12
N GLN A 152 -17.37 13.31 5.75
CA GLN A 152 -16.60 12.51 6.70
C GLN A 152 -16.07 11.19 6.12
N VAL A 153 -16.13 11.02 4.79
CA VAL A 153 -15.52 9.87 4.11
C VAL A 153 -14.09 10.19 3.65
N TYR A 154 -13.16 9.31 4.01
CA TYR A 154 -11.75 9.39 3.71
C TYR A 154 -11.29 8.20 2.86
N LEU A 155 -10.44 8.48 1.88
CA LEU A 155 -9.62 7.49 1.20
C LEU A 155 -8.33 7.32 1.98
N VAL A 156 -8.05 6.12 2.45
CA VAL A 156 -6.83 5.79 3.16
C VAL A 156 -5.99 4.84 2.32
N THR A 157 -4.79 5.27 1.94
CA THR A 157 -3.81 4.46 1.20
C THR A 157 -2.88 3.77 2.20
N VAL A 158 -2.72 2.46 2.07
CA VAL A 158 -1.93 1.62 2.99
C VAL A 158 -1.15 0.54 2.22
N PRO A 159 0.05 0.13 2.66
CA PRO A 159 0.70 -1.05 2.09
C PRO A 159 -0.17 -2.31 2.20
N VAL A 160 -0.25 -3.09 1.12
CA VAL A 160 -1.13 -4.28 1.02
C VAL A 160 -0.90 -5.29 2.17
N ASP A 161 0.36 -5.43 2.64
CA ASP A 161 0.69 -6.35 3.74
C ASP A 161 0.17 -5.91 5.11
N ARG A 162 -0.46 -4.72 5.19
CA ARG A 162 -0.99 -4.11 6.42
C ARG A 162 -2.48 -3.81 6.34
N THR A 163 -3.12 -3.93 5.18
CA THR A 163 -4.54 -3.60 4.98
C THR A 163 -5.44 -4.27 6.02
N ASP A 164 -5.35 -5.59 6.17
CA ASP A 164 -6.24 -6.34 7.07
C ASP A 164 -6.11 -5.89 8.53
N ARG A 165 -4.88 -5.65 8.99
CA ARG A 165 -4.62 -5.20 10.37
C ARG A 165 -5.05 -3.75 10.59
N LEU A 166 -4.90 -2.90 9.58
CA LEU A 166 -5.39 -1.54 9.65
C LEU A 166 -6.93 -1.52 9.75
N ILE A 167 -7.62 -2.32 8.91
CA ILE A 167 -9.07 -2.47 8.97
C ILE A 167 -9.52 -2.98 10.35
N GLU A 168 -8.84 -3.98 10.91
CA GLU A 168 -9.12 -4.51 12.25
C GLU A 168 -8.96 -3.45 13.34
N ASP A 169 -7.85 -2.70 13.32
CA ASP A 169 -7.57 -1.63 14.29
C ASP A 169 -8.60 -0.49 14.16
N LEU A 170 -8.94 -0.06 12.94
CA LEU A 170 -9.93 1.00 12.69
C LEU A 170 -11.35 0.55 13.09
N THR A 171 -11.76 -0.67 12.73
CA THR A 171 -13.08 -1.22 13.10
C THR A 171 -13.24 -1.38 14.61
N SER A 172 -12.12 -1.57 15.32
CA SER A 172 -12.10 -1.66 16.78
C SER A 172 -12.30 -0.30 17.46
N ASP A 173 -11.99 0.79 16.76
CA ASP A 173 -12.16 2.17 17.23
C ASP A 173 -13.57 2.70 16.92
N ARG A 174 -14.57 2.09 17.58
CA ARG A 174 -15.99 2.39 17.37
C ARG A 174 -16.43 3.76 17.89
N GLU A 175 -15.54 4.49 18.55
CA GLU A 175 -15.81 5.87 18.98
C GLU A 175 -15.62 6.82 17.80
N ASN A 176 -14.56 6.64 17.00
CA ASN A 176 -14.18 7.57 15.94
C ASN A 176 -14.50 7.06 14.51
N VAL A 177 -14.74 5.75 14.34
CA VAL A 177 -14.90 5.11 13.03
C VAL A 177 -16.24 4.38 12.94
N ASP A 178 -17.09 4.83 12.01
CA ASP A 178 -18.42 4.28 11.76
C ASP A 178 -18.37 3.09 10.79
N HIS A 179 -17.61 3.23 9.71
CA HIS A 179 -17.49 2.19 8.68
C HIS A 179 -16.10 2.15 8.05
N THR A 180 -15.66 0.95 7.67
CA THR A 180 -14.43 0.75 6.91
C THR A 180 -14.62 -0.33 5.86
N GLU A 181 -14.14 -0.09 4.65
CA GLU A 181 -14.16 -1.09 3.58
C GLU A 181 -13.00 -0.92 2.59
N VAL A 182 -12.65 -1.98 1.88
CA VAL A 182 -11.68 -1.90 0.79
C VAL A 182 -12.30 -1.17 -0.40
N ASN A 183 -11.60 -0.18 -0.95
CA ASN A 183 -12.01 0.52 -2.16
C ASN A 183 -11.82 -0.40 -3.38
N ARG A 184 -12.91 -1.04 -3.80
CA ARG A 184 -12.88 -2.01 -4.90
C ARG A 184 -12.95 -1.31 -6.25
N LEU A 185 -12.16 -1.81 -7.20
CA LEU A 185 -12.31 -1.47 -8.60
C LEU A 185 -13.54 -2.20 -9.17
N PHE A 186 -14.38 -1.44 -9.87
CA PHE A 186 -15.49 -1.99 -10.64
C PHE A 186 -15.16 -1.89 -12.12
N ASP A 187 -15.27 -3.02 -12.82
CA ASP A 187 -15.10 -3.05 -14.28
C ASP A 187 -16.40 -2.67 -14.98
N MET A 188 -16.27 -1.98 -16.11
CA MET A 188 -17.41 -1.64 -16.96
C MET A 188 -17.83 -2.86 -17.79
N ILE A 189 -19.13 -3.09 -17.86
CA ILE A 189 -19.69 -4.04 -18.81
C ILE A 189 -19.70 -3.37 -20.18
N HIS A 190 -18.69 -3.67 -20.99
CA HIS A 190 -18.59 -3.11 -22.33
C HIS A 190 -19.72 -3.64 -23.24
N PRO A 191 -20.44 -2.76 -23.96
CA PRO A 191 -21.45 -3.19 -24.91
C PRO A 191 -20.79 -3.97 -26.05
N VAL A 192 -21.37 -5.12 -26.40
CA VAL A 192 -20.92 -5.94 -27.53
C VAL A 192 -21.71 -5.54 -28.77
N SER A 193 -21.01 -5.13 -29.84
CA SER A 193 -21.66 -4.84 -31.12
C SER A 193 -22.21 -6.13 -31.73
N GLN A 194 -23.53 -6.14 -32.00
CA GLN A 194 -24.18 -7.21 -32.75
C GLN A 194 -24.64 -6.71 -34.12
N PRO A 195 -24.66 -7.58 -35.15
CA PRO A 195 -25.28 -7.23 -36.43
C PRO A 195 -26.73 -6.82 -36.22
N GLY A 196 -27.11 -5.62 -36.69
CA GLY A 196 -28.45 -5.09 -36.50
C GLY A 196 -29.51 -5.94 -37.20
N VAL A 197 -30.56 -6.31 -36.46
CA VAL A 197 -31.80 -6.84 -37.04
C VAL A 197 -32.63 -5.64 -37.47
N VAL A 198 -32.96 -5.56 -38.77
CA VAL A 198 -33.90 -4.56 -39.27
C VAL A 198 -35.30 -5.12 -39.07
N THR A 199 -36.09 -4.45 -38.24
CA THR A 199 -37.53 -4.70 -38.14
C THR A 199 -38.23 -3.64 -38.97
N GLU A 200 -39.20 -4.02 -39.81
CA GLU A 200 -40.02 -3.03 -40.51
C GLU A 200 -40.80 -2.21 -39.48
N ALA A 201 -40.66 -0.90 -39.53
CA ALA A 201 -41.31 0.02 -38.59
C ALA A 201 -42.80 0.11 -38.93
N GLU A 202 -43.68 -0.38 -38.06
CA GLU A 202 -45.10 -0.04 -38.13
C GLU A 202 -45.28 1.43 -37.76
N SER A 203 -46.06 2.16 -38.58
CA SER A 203 -46.38 3.60 -38.52
C SER A 203 -45.89 4.37 -37.29
N VAL A 204 -44.62 4.78 -37.30
CA VAL A 204 -44.02 5.57 -36.21
C VAL A 204 -44.25 7.07 -36.48
N LEU A 205 -44.62 7.85 -35.44
CA LEU A 205 -45.06 9.24 -35.56
C LEU A 205 -43.92 10.28 -35.41
N GLU A 206 -42.71 9.81 -35.10
CA GLU A 206 -41.52 10.62 -34.86
C GLU A 206 -40.77 10.99 -36.15
N ASN A 207 -40.21 12.21 -36.16
CA ASN A 207 -39.37 12.72 -37.26
C ASN A 207 -37.89 12.35 -37.04
N ASP A 208 -37.60 11.06 -36.87
CA ASP A 208 -36.24 10.52 -36.76
C ASP A 208 -35.97 9.57 -37.95
N PRO A 209 -34.97 9.85 -38.83
CA PRO A 209 -34.67 9.00 -39.98
C PRO A 209 -34.19 7.59 -39.59
N LEU A 210 -33.80 7.36 -38.33
CA LEU A 210 -33.36 6.08 -37.80
C LEU A 210 -34.44 5.37 -36.97
N VAL A 211 -35.66 5.90 -36.88
CA VAL A 211 -36.71 5.37 -35.99
C VAL A 211 -37.03 3.89 -36.27
N GLY A 212 -37.00 3.48 -37.54
CA GLY A 212 -37.20 2.08 -37.92
C GLY A 212 -36.07 1.12 -37.52
N ARG A 213 -35.00 1.61 -36.90
CA ARG A 213 -33.91 0.80 -36.33
C ARG A 213 -33.95 0.74 -34.81
N GLN A 214 -34.88 1.45 -34.17
CA GLN A 214 -34.99 1.55 -32.72
C GLN A 214 -35.96 0.50 -32.14
N TRP A 215 -35.77 -0.77 -32.52
CA TRP A 215 -36.67 -1.88 -32.13
C TRP A 215 -36.93 -1.94 -30.61
N ALA A 216 -35.93 -1.61 -29.79
CA ALA A 216 -36.04 -1.61 -28.33
C ALA A 216 -37.04 -0.57 -27.83
N LEU A 217 -37.15 0.58 -28.51
CA LEU A 217 -38.11 1.62 -28.18
C LEU A 217 -39.54 1.17 -28.53
N SER A 218 -39.73 0.50 -29.67
CA SER A 218 -41.01 -0.10 -30.04
C SER A 218 -41.42 -1.20 -29.05
N ALA A 219 -40.47 -2.05 -28.62
CA ALA A 219 -40.73 -3.13 -27.68
C ALA A 219 -41.23 -2.65 -26.30
N ILE A 220 -40.93 -1.41 -25.91
CA ILE A 220 -41.38 -0.80 -24.65
C ILE A 220 -42.55 0.19 -24.83
N ASN A 221 -43.18 0.22 -26.01
CA ASN A 221 -44.20 1.22 -26.40
C ASN A 221 -43.73 2.68 -26.22
N GLY A 222 -42.44 2.92 -26.48
CA GLY A 222 -41.82 4.22 -26.32
C GLY A 222 -42.32 5.25 -27.33
N HIS A 223 -42.72 4.80 -28.53
CA HIS A 223 -43.25 5.66 -29.58
C HIS A 223 -44.61 6.27 -29.18
N GLU A 224 -45.49 5.44 -28.63
CA GLU A 224 -46.80 5.84 -28.12
C GLU A 224 -46.66 6.77 -26.92
N ALA A 225 -45.71 6.48 -26.02
CA ALA A 225 -45.41 7.35 -24.88
C ALA A 225 -44.89 8.72 -25.34
N HIS A 226 -43.99 8.76 -26.33
CA HIS A 226 -43.51 10.02 -26.90
C HIS A 226 -44.63 10.80 -27.61
N ALA A 227 -45.49 10.12 -28.38
CA ALA A 227 -46.65 10.73 -29.03
C ALA A 227 -47.63 11.33 -28.02
N LEU A 228 -47.88 10.64 -26.90
CA LEU A 228 -48.73 11.13 -25.82
C LEU A 228 -48.15 12.40 -25.15
N LEU A 229 -46.83 12.46 -25.03
CA LEU A 229 -46.12 13.53 -24.31
C LEU A 229 -45.67 14.69 -25.20
N LYS A 230 -45.83 14.59 -26.53
CA LYS A 230 -45.31 15.54 -27.51
C LYS A 230 -45.69 17.00 -27.22
N ASP A 231 -46.94 17.23 -26.82
CA ASP A 231 -47.48 18.57 -26.53
C ASP A 231 -47.54 18.85 -25.02
N ALA A 232 -47.05 17.93 -24.19
CA ALA A 232 -47.06 18.09 -22.73
C ALA A 232 -45.89 18.97 -22.28
N ALA A 233 -46.21 20.04 -21.54
CA ALA A 233 -45.19 20.83 -20.85
C ALA A 233 -44.88 20.17 -19.48
N PRO A 234 -43.63 19.78 -19.20
CA PRO A 234 -43.31 19.17 -17.92
C PRO A 234 -43.45 20.20 -16.78
N ALA A 235 -44.24 19.85 -15.76
CA ALA A 235 -44.42 20.70 -14.58
C ALA A 235 -43.12 20.89 -13.78
N ARG A 236 -42.19 19.94 -13.88
CA ARG A 236 -40.84 19.99 -13.30
C ARG A 236 -39.87 19.32 -14.25
N LYS A 237 -38.64 19.83 -14.31
CA LYS A 237 -37.55 19.17 -15.06
C LYS A 237 -37.11 17.92 -14.30
N ALA A 238 -37.04 16.80 -15.01
CA ALA A 238 -36.35 15.61 -14.51
C ALA A 238 -34.85 15.78 -14.74
N VAL A 239 -34.04 15.38 -13.74
CA VAL A 239 -32.59 15.26 -13.87
C VAL A 239 -32.27 13.77 -13.93
N VAL A 240 -31.62 13.35 -15.01
CA VAL A 240 -31.15 11.97 -15.19
C VAL A 240 -29.64 11.99 -15.00
N ALA A 241 -29.14 11.38 -13.93
CA ALA A 241 -27.72 11.18 -13.70
C ALA A 241 -27.30 9.84 -14.33
N ILE A 242 -26.29 9.87 -15.20
CA ILE A 242 -25.72 8.69 -15.85
C ILE A 242 -24.31 8.51 -15.30
N LEU A 243 -24.08 7.41 -14.57
CA LEU A 243 -22.75 7.02 -14.08
C LEU A 243 -22.13 6.09 -15.11
N ASP A 244 -21.36 6.67 -16.03
CA ASP A 244 -20.69 5.98 -17.14
C ASP A 244 -19.34 6.69 -17.44
N THR A 245 -18.69 6.33 -18.52
CA THR A 245 -17.44 6.88 -19.05
C THR A 245 -17.53 8.32 -19.57
N GLY A 246 -18.71 8.95 -19.47
CA GLY A 246 -19.00 10.28 -19.97
C GLY A 246 -19.94 10.26 -21.17
N VAL A 247 -20.30 11.46 -21.64
CA VAL A 247 -21.17 11.65 -22.81
C VAL A 247 -20.49 12.62 -23.76
N ASP A 248 -20.46 12.28 -25.04
CA ASP A 248 -20.03 13.20 -26.10
C ASP A 248 -21.16 14.20 -26.38
N GLY A 249 -20.84 15.50 -26.35
CA GLY A 249 -21.80 16.62 -26.24
C GLY A 249 -21.93 17.48 -27.48
#